data_AF-A0A7Y5WA09-F1
#
_entry.id   AF-A0A7Y5WA09-F1
#
_cell.length_a   1.000
_cell.length_b   1.000
_cell.length_c   1.000
_cell.angle_alpha   90.00
_cell.angle_beta   90.00
_cell.angle_gamma   90.00
#
_symmetry.space_group_name_H-M   'P 1'
#
loop_
_entity.id
_entity.type
_entity.pdbx_description
1 polymer ?
#
loop_
_entity_poly.entity_id
_entity_poly.type
_entity_poly.pdbx_seq_one_letter_code
_entity_poly.pdbx_strand_id
1 'polypeptide(L)'
;MKTMTFVVAALAASAGVAHAAVIYSNTTQTTSRYNPGADGNGAPIIALDDVPFSLADTGGATHLEITKVTIGLRRQGASSPAQQLNFYASSFAGSAVVAPTLLGGFTIPAGTGTAFFTDIHTLGNGVAVLGTVPLDYALVPGFGTAAIGISFSDTAATATTGWRVTNGPSPNVNAFWIWDSNLGTQFGPLVFGGATPPAATFYLIVEGNFVPTPGALALLGLGGLCVTRRRR
;
A
#
# COMPACT_ATOMS: atom_id res chain seq x y z
N MET A 1 -35.55 -0.68 -51.76
CA MET A 1 -35.22 -1.13 -50.40
C MET A 1 -33.73 -1.46 -50.35
N LYS A 2 -32.91 -0.61 -49.74
CA LYS A 2 -31.48 -0.88 -49.50
C LYS A 2 -31.30 -1.00 -47.99
N THR A 3 -31.12 -2.24 -47.53
CA THR A 3 -30.91 -2.59 -46.13
C THR A 3 -29.51 -2.11 -45.73
N MET A 4 -29.42 -1.11 -44.85
CA MET A 4 -28.16 -0.72 -44.23
C MET A 4 -27.87 -1.67 -43.08
N THR A 5 -26.89 -2.56 -43.29
CA THR A 5 -26.32 -3.41 -42.25
C THR A 5 -25.45 -2.54 -41.35
N PHE A 6 -25.91 -2.24 -40.13
CA PHE A 6 -25.07 -1.68 -39.08
C PHE A 6 -24.15 -2.79 -38.55
N VAL A 7 -22.86 -2.70 -38.85
CA VAL A 7 -21.84 -3.51 -38.19
C VAL A 7 -21.55 -2.86 -36.83
N VAL A 8 -22.13 -3.42 -35.77
CA VAL A 8 -21.72 -3.11 -34.40
C VAL A 8 -20.45 -3.90 -34.13
N ALA A 9 -19.30 -3.22 -34.17
CA ALA A 9 -18.06 -3.78 -33.66
C ALA A 9 -18.18 -3.90 -32.13
N ALA A 10 -18.50 -5.09 -31.66
CA ALA A 10 -18.33 -5.44 -30.26
C ALA A 10 -16.82 -5.45 -29.96
N LEU A 11 -16.30 -4.35 -29.42
CA LEU A 11 -14.99 -4.35 -28.76
C LEU A 11 -15.15 -5.22 -27.51
N ALA A 12 -14.84 -6.51 -27.65
CA ALA A 12 -14.66 -7.38 -26.51
C ALA A 12 -13.49 -6.83 -25.69
N ALA A 13 -13.79 -6.13 -24.61
CA ALA A 13 -12.86 -6.00 -23.51
C ALA A 13 -12.64 -7.43 -22.99
N SER A 14 -11.59 -8.08 -23.46
CA SER A 14 -11.08 -9.28 -22.82
C SER A 14 -10.59 -8.87 -21.44
N ALA A 15 -11.50 -8.86 -20.47
CA ALA A 15 -11.16 -8.93 -19.06
C ALA A 15 -10.58 -10.32 -18.82
N GLY A 16 -9.32 -10.51 -19.26
CA GLY A 16 -8.50 -11.56 -18.70
C GLY A 16 -8.49 -11.34 -17.20
N VAL A 17 -8.59 -12.43 -16.44
CA VAL A 17 -8.38 -12.39 -15.00
C VAL A 17 -6.91 -12.03 -14.82
N ALA A 18 -6.60 -10.74 -14.78
CA ALA A 18 -5.26 -10.26 -14.57
C ALA A 18 -4.88 -10.69 -13.16
N HIS A 19 -4.04 -11.71 -13.05
CA HIS A 19 -3.38 -12.02 -11.80
C HIS A 19 -2.54 -10.79 -11.44
N ALA A 20 -2.75 -10.22 -10.25
CA ALA A 20 -1.98 -9.05 -9.86
C ALA A 20 -0.49 -9.36 -9.89
N ALA A 21 0.29 -8.43 -10.43
CA ALA A 21 1.74 -8.55 -10.46
C ALA A 21 2.33 -8.05 -9.13
N VAL A 22 3.46 -8.61 -8.72
CA VAL A 22 4.31 -7.98 -7.70
C VAL A 22 4.86 -6.70 -8.32
N ILE A 23 4.42 -5.55 -7.80
CA ILE A 23 4.77 -4.22 -8.31
C ILE A 23 5.77 -3.49 -7.39
N TYR A 24 5.93 -3.97 -6.16
CA TYR A 24 6.91 -3.49 -5.20
C TYR A 24 7.38 -4.62 -4.31
N SER A 25 8.68 -4.71 -4.04
CA SER A 25 9.26 -5.74 -3.18
C SER A 25 10.58 -5.28 -2.56
N ASN A 26 10.57 -5.05 -1.25
CA ASN A 26 11.77 -4.85 -0.44
C ASN A 26 11.80 -5.87 0.71
N THR A 27 12.73 -6.83 0.64
CA THR A 27 12.73 -8.02 1.51
C THR A 27 14.12 -8.38 2.07
N THR A 28 15.16 -7.63 1.73
CA THR A 28 16.53 -7.89 2.19
C THR A 28 16.65 -7.48 3.65
N GLN A 29 16.76 -8.47 4.53
CA GLN A 29 16.54 -8.30 5.96
C GLN A 29 17.70 -7.57 6.65
N THR A 30 17.38 -6.58 7.49
CA THR A 30 18.32 -6.04 8.50
C THR A 30 18.05 -6.68 9.87
N THR A 31 18.81 -6.33 10.91
CA THR A 31 18.52 -6.76 12.29
C THR A 31 17.51 -5.86 13.01
N SER A 32 17.08 -4.75 12.39
CA SER A 32 16.26 -3.72 13.05
C SER A 32 14.76 -3.94 12.86
N ARG A 33 13.97 -3.29 13.72
CA ARG A 33 12.51 -3.27 13.65
C ARG A 33 12.00 -1.92 14.16
N TYR A 34 10.81 -1.54 13.71
CA TYR A 34 10.10 -0.37 14.23
C TYR A 34 8.72 -0.80 14.71
N ASN A 35 8.29 -0.28 15.85
CA ASN A 35 6.92 -0.44 16.32
C ASN A 35 6.37 0.97 16.59
N PRO A 36 5.28 1.38 15.91
CA PRO A 36 4.67 2.67 16.11
C PRO A 36 4.06 2.87 17.52
N GLY A 37 3.73 1.78 18.22
CA GLY A 37 3.08 1.82 19.52
C GLY A 37 1.71 2.48 19.47
N ALA A 38 1.37 3.19 20.53
CA ALA A 38 0.20 4.05 20.59
C ALA A 38 0.56 5.44 21.07
N ASP A 39 -0.36 6.36 20.85
CA ASP A 39 -0.28 7.71 21.35
C ASP A 39 -0.54 7.78 22.87
N GLY A 40 -0.52 9.00 23.41
CA GLY A 40 -0.76 9.27 24.83
C GLY A 40 -2.16 8.91 25.33
N ASN A 41 -3.11 8.65 24.42
CA ASN A 41 -4.48 8.24 24.72
C ASN A 41 -4.70 6.72 24.52
N GLY A 42 -3.66 5.99 24.11
CA GLY A 42 -3.72 4.56 23.83
C GLY A 42 -4.31 4.21 22.47
N ALA A 43 -4.50 5.16 21.56
CA ALA A 43 -4.90 4.86 20.19
C ALA A 43 -3.68 4.37 19.37
N PRO A 44 -3.81 3.26 18.62
CA PRO A 44 -2.74 2.75 17.78
C PRO A 44 -2.22 3.79 16.79
N ILE A 45 -0.90 3.98 16.79
CA ILE A 45 -0.23 4.81 15.79
C ILE A 45 -0.02 3.98 14.51
N ILE A 46 -0.20 4.60 13.36
CA ILE A 46 0.04 3.96 12.05
C ILE A 46 1.42 4.37 11.55
N ALA A 47 2.30 3.38 11.31
CA ALA A 47 3.54 3.57 10.59
C ALA A 47 3.29 3.33 9.09
N LEU A 48 3.78 4.21 8.22
CA LEU A 48 3.65 4.10 6.77
C LEU A 48 5.01 4.16 6.09
N ASP A 49 5.21 3.31 5.10
CA ASP A 49 6.35 3.31 4.17
C ASP A 49 5.95 3.99 2.87
N ASP A 50 6.86 4.69 2.20
CA ASP A 50 6.63 5.13 0.83
C ASP A 50 6.88 3.99 -0.15
N VAL A 51 6.00 3.92 -1.13
CA VAL A 51 6.03 2.91 -2.17
C VAL A 51 6.06 3.63 -3.51
N PRO A 52 7.24 4.10 -3.95
CA PRO A 52 7.40 4.79 -5.23
C PRO A 52 7.48 3.79 -6.40
N PHE A 53 6.78 4.13 -7.47
CA PHE A 53 6.76 3.37 -8.73
C PHE A 53 7.26 4.25 -9.86
N SER A 54 8.14 3.72 -10.72
CA SER A 54 8.71 4.56 -11.77
C SER A 54 7.63 5.02 -12.76
N LEU A 55 7.85 6.17 -13.42
CA LEU A 55 6.95 6.62 -14.50
C LEU A 55 6.80 5.58 -15.62
N ALA A 56 7.85 4.78 -15.88
CA ALA A 56 7.79 3.71 -16.86
C ALA A 56 6.83 2.59 -16.44
N ASP A 57 6.82 2.23 -15.14
CA ASP A 57 5.93 1.19 -14.62
C ASP A 57 4.48 1.66 -14.53
N THR A 58 4.28 2.91 -14.06
CA THR A 58 2.93 3.44 -13.87
C THR A 58 2.24 3.83 -15.17
N GLY A 59 2.98 4.16 -16.22
CA GLY A 59 2.42 4.62 -17.50
C GLY A 59 1.55 5.88 -17.36
N GLY A 60 1.77 6.69 -16.32
CA GLY A 60 0.94 7.87 -16.00
C GLY A 60 -0.41 7.54 -15.35
N ALA A 61 -0.56 6.34 -14.78
CA ALA A 61 -1.72 5.99 -13.98
C ALA A 61 -1.94 6.97 -12.81
N THR A 62 -3.19 7.22 -12.45
CA THR A 62 -3.50 8.16 -11.37
C THR A 62 -3.73 7.47 -10.03
N HIS A 63 -3.99 6.15 -10.07
CA HIS A 63 -4.29 5.37 -8.88
C HIS A 63 -3.61 4.01 -8.94
N LEU A 64 -3.43 3.42 -7.76
CA LEU A 64 -3.02 2.05 -7.55
C LEU A 64 -4.19 1.28 -6.94
N GLU A 65 -4.57 0.17 -7.57
CA GLU A 65 -5.39 -0.87 -6.94
C GLU A 65 -4.48 -1.87 -6.23
N ILE A 66 -4.71 -2.04 -4.93
CA ILE A 66 -3.98 -2.98 -4.09
C ILE A 66 -4.83 -4.25 -3.97
N THR A 67 -4.23 -5.41 -4.22
CA THR A 67 -4.93 -6.71 -4.14
C THR A 67 -4.28 -7.66 -3.13
N LYS A 68 -3.01 -7.41 -2.79
CA LYS A 68 -2.30 -8.15 -1.75
C LYS A 68 -1.17 -7.31 -1.18
N VAL A 69 -1.00 -7.41 0.14
CA VAL A 69 0.11 -6.81 0.87
C VAL A 69 0.73 -7.89 1.74
N THR A 70 2.04 -8.10 1.61
CA THR A 70 2.82 -8.97 2.49
C THR A 70 3.81 -8.14 3.27
N ILE A 71 3.86 -8.32 4.59
CA ILE A 71 4.83 -7.70 5.46
C ILE A 71 5.65 -8.74 6.22
N GLY A 72 6.81 -8.31 6.69
CA GLY A 72 7.64 -9.08 7.61
C GLY A 72 7.67 -8.38 8.96
N LEU A 73 7.40 -9.11 10.02
CA LEU A 73 7.57 -8.67 11.40
C LEU A 73 8.85 -9.27 11.98
N ARG A 74 9.50 -8.52 12.86
CA ARG A 74 10.51 -9.07 13.77
C ARG A 74 9.87 -9.26 15.14
N ARG A 75 9.87 -10.48 15.65
CA ARG A 75 9.21 -10.84 16.91
C ARG A 75 10.18 -11.50 17.88
N GLN A 76 10.12 -11.14 19.16
CA GLN A 76 10.90 -11.68 20.26
C GLN A 76 10.15 -12.85 20.88
N GLY A 77 10.28 -14.06 20.31
CA GLY A 77 9.80 -15.32 20.90
C GLY A 77 8.51 -15.23 21.72
N ALA A 78 8.53 -15.85 22.89
CA ALA A 78 7.47 -15.91 23.88
C ALA A 78 7.17 -14.55 24.56
N SER A 79 8.02 -13.54 24.36
CA SER A 79 7.78 -12.19 24.87
C SER A 79 6.85 -11.37 23.95
N SER A 80 6.56 -11.87 22.75
CA SER A 80 5.65 -11.21 21.80
C SER A 80 4.21 -11.64 22.06
N PRO A 81 3.33 -10.76 22.56
CA PRO A 81 1.94 -11.12 22.79
C PRO A 81 1.18 -11.30 21.47
N ALA A 82 0.00 -11.90 21.58
CA ALA A 82 -0.99 -11.86 20.51
C ALA A 82 -1.45 -10.40 20.33
N GLN A 83 -1.60 -9.97 19.09
CA GLN A 83 -1.93 -8.58 18.77
C GLN A 83 -2.73 -8.50 17.47
N GLN A 84 -3.59 -7.51 17.38
CA GLN A 84 -4.25 -7.15 16.14
C GLN A 84 -3.23 -6.43 15.25
N LEU A 85 -3.05 -6.94 14.03
CA LEU A 85 -2.27 -6.31 12.98
C LEU A 85 -3.26 -5.74 11.95
N ASN A 86 -3.18 -4.44 11.72
CA ASN A 86 -4.00 -3.76 10.72
C ASN A 86 -3.12 -3.21 9.60
N PHE A 87 -3.64 -3.24 8.38
CA PHE A 87 -2.97 -2.76 7.17
C PHE A 87 -3.71 -1.56 6.62
N TYR A 88 -2.96 -0.58 6.14
CA TYR A 88 -3.48 0.67 5.63
C TYR A 88 -2.85 1.02 4.29
N ALA A 89 -3.57 1.81 3.51
CA ALA A 89 -3.04 2.52 2.36
C ALA A 89 -3.31 4.02 2.52
N SER A 90 -2.43 4.85 1.99
CA SER A 90 -2.67 6.28 1.87
C SER A 90 -1.97 6.87 0.65
N SER A 91 -2.40 8.06 0.25
CA SER A 91 -1.69 8.89 -0.71
C SER A 91 -0.87 9.95 0.01
N PHE A 92 -0.16 10.74 -0.77
CA PHE A 92 0.48 11.96 -0.30
C PHE A 92 -0.23 13.20 -0.87
N ALA A 93 0.03 14.33 -0.22
CA ALA A 93 -0.27 15.67 -0.68
C ALA A 93 1.01 16.51 -0.50
N GLY A 94 1.92 16.41 -1.46
CA GLY A 94 3.27 16.96 -1.31
C GLY A 94 4.09 16.12 -0.34
N SER A 95 4.65 16.72 0.72
CA SER A 95 5.38 15.99 1.77
C SER A 95 4.46 15.40 2.86
N ALA A 96 3.16 15.63 2.77
CA ALA A 96 2.18 15.21 3.76
C ALA A 96 1.49 13.89 3.41
N VAL A 97 1.41 12.94 4.35
CA VAL A 97 0.58 11.74 4.18
C VAL A 97 -0.88 12.14 4.40
N VAL A 98 -1.76 11.70 3.51
CA VAL A 98 -3.20 11.87 3.67
C VAL A 98 -3.71 10.89 4.74
N ALA A 99 -4.91 11.13 5.28
CA ALA A 99 -5.52 10.23 6.26
C ALA A 99 -5.58 8.78 5.73
N PRO A 100 -4.91 7.81 6.38
CA PRO A 100 -4.84 6.44 5.88
C PRO A 100 -6.19 5.73 5.91
N THR A 101 -6.45 4.93 4.88
CA THR A 101 -7.62 4.06 4.77
C THR A 101 -7.26 2.64 5.19
N LEU A 102 -8.08 2.03 6.06
CA LEU A 102 -7.90 0.64 6.48
C LEU A 102 -8.20 -0.31 5.30
N LEU A 103 -7.24 -1.15 4.95
CA LEU A 103 -7.39 -2.23 3.97
C LEU A 103 -7.96 -3.50 4.59
N GLY A 104 -7.65 -3.74 5.87
CA GLY A 104 -8.05 -4.92 6.62
C GLY A 104 -7.07 -5.25 7.74
N GLY A 105 -7.32 -6.33 8.46
CA GLY A 105 -6.45 -6.76 9.54
C GLY A 105 -6.86 -8.10 10.12
N PHE A 106 -5.97 -8.69 10.91
CA PHE A 106 -6.21 -9.94 11.61
C PHE A 106 -5.37 -10.01 12.89
N THR A 107 -5.77 -10.88 13.80
CA THR A 107 -5.00 -11.17 15.00
C THR A 107 -3.84 -12.10 14.66
N ILE A 108 -2.62 -11.70 15.00
CA ILE A 108 -1.45 -12.57 14.98
C ILE A 108 -1.31 -13.23 16.36
N PRO A 109 -1.04 -14.55 16.44
CA PRO A 109 -0.93 -15.26 17.71
C PRO A 109 0.31 -14.82 18.47
N ALA A 110 0.37 -15.08 19.78
CA ALA A 110 1.58 -14.86 20.56
C ALA A 110 2.77 -15.62 19.97
N GLY A 111 3.95 -15.03 20.03
CA GLY A 111 5.16 -15.66 19.53
C GLY A 111 5.56 -16.86 20.39
N THR A 112 6.31 -17.79 19.79
CA THR A 112 6.82 -18.99 20.47
C THR A 112 8.35 -19.01 20.47
N GLY A 113 8.96 -19.65 21.47
CA GLY A 113 10.41 -19.78 21.59
C GLY A 113 11.08 -18.63 22.35
N THR A 114 12.40 -18.57 22.36
CA THR A 114 13.17 -17.58 23.16
C THR A 114 13.97 -16.58 22.31
N ALA A 115 14.14 -16.87 21.01
CA ALA A 115 14.92 -16.05 20.09
C ALA A 115 14.06 -15.04 19.31
N PHE A 116 14.73 -14.07 18.69
CA PHE A 116 14.10 -13.25 17.66
C PHE A 116 13.93 -14.04 16.37
N PHE A 117 12.78 -13.89 15.72
CA PHE A 117 12.50 -14.49 14.42
C PHE A 117 11.77 -13.51 13.49
N THR A 118 11.79 -13.84 12.20
CA THR A 118 10.98 -13.16 11.17
C THR A 118 9.66 -13.89 11.02
N ASP A 119 8.55 -13.16 11.13
CA ASP A 119 7.20 -13.67 10.93
C ASP A 119 6.59 -12.97 9.70
N ILE A 120 6.04 -13.72 8.74
CA ILE A 120 5.53 -13.16 7.49
C ILE A 120 4.01 -13.21 7.51
N HIS A 121 3.39 -12.08 7.19
CA HIS A 121 1.93 -11.92 7.22
C HIS A 121 1.44 -11.29 5.93
N THR A 122 0.32 -11.80 5.43
CA THR A 122 -0.24 -11.39 4.14
C THR A 122 -1.71 -11.06 4.30
N LEU A 123 -2.11 -9.90 3.77
CA LEU A 123 -3.51 -9.52 3.57
C LEU A 123 -3.84 -9.61 2.08
N GLY A 124 -5.00 -10.18 1.74
CA GLY A 124 -5.47 -10.34 0.36
C GLY A 124 -4.96 -11.58 -0.36
N ASN A 125 -5.42 -11.76 -1.58
CA ASN A 125 -5.21 -12.98 -2.37
C ASN A 125 -4.65 -12.71 -3.78
N GLY A 126 -4.32 -11.47 -4.12
CA GLY A 126 -3.78 -11.09 -5.43
C GLY A 126 -4.85 -11.02 -6.54
N VAL A 127 -6.14 -11.12 -6.18
CA VAL A 127 -7.26 -11.11 -7.12
C VAL A 127 -8.30 -10.05 -6.73
N ALA A 128 -8.77 -10.08 -5.49
CA ALA A 128 -9.75 -9.10 -5.00
C ALA A 128 -9.07 -7.78 -4.64
N VAL A 129 -9.66 -6.66 -5.07
CA VAL A 129 -9.19 -5.32 -4.68
C VAL A 129 -9.46 -5.11 -3.20
N LEU A 130 -8.40 -4.87 -2.42
CA LEU A 130 -8.44 -4.48 -1.01
C LEU A 130 -8.72 -2.98 -0.87
N GLY A 131 -8.20 -2.17 -1.78
CA GLY A 131 -8.39 -0.73 -1.81
C GLY A 131 -7.73 -0.09 -3.02
N THR A 132 -8.19 1.13 -3.33
CA THR A 132 -7.63 1.96 -4.41
C THR A 132 -7.10 3.24 -3.82
N VAL A 133 -5.87 3.60 -4.16
CA VAL A 133 -5.18 4.76 -3.58
C VAL A 133 -4.64 5.68 -4.68
N PRO A 134 -4.83 7.01 -4.58
CA PRO A 134 -4.21 7.95 -5.50
C PRO A 134 -2.67 7.89 -5.45
N LEU A 135 -2.03 8.01 -6.61
CA LEU A 135 -0.58 8.17 -6.71
C LEU A 135 -0.21 9.67 -6.65
N ASP A 136 0.75 10.00 -5.80
CA ASP A 136 1.35 11.34 -5.73
C ASP A 136 2.64 11.37 -6.57
N TYR A 137 2.69 12.24 -7.58
CA TYR A 137 3.84 12.41 -8.47
C TYR A 137 4.76 13.60 -8.10
N ALA A 138 4.43 14.31 -7.02
CA ALA A 138 5.16 15.45 -6.50
C ALA A 138 6.11 15.07 -5.34
N LEU A 139 5.81 14.01 -4.58
CA LEU A 139 6.65 13.58 -3.45
C LEU A 139 8.07 13.17 -3.89
N VAL A 140 8.17 12.29 -4.88
CA VAL A 140 9.45 11.77 -5.40
C VAL A 140 9.50 12.03 -6.92
N PRO A 141 10.34 12.98 -7.39
CA PRO A 141 10.41 13.31 -8.81
C PRO A 141 10.68 12.09 -9.70
N GLY A 142 9.83 11.86 -10.70
CA GLY A 142 9.95 10.73 -11.63
C GLY A 142 9.26 9.45 -11.18
N PHE A 143 8.55 9.49 -10.06
CA PHE A 143 7.81 8.35 -9.50
C PHE A 143 6.37 8.75 -9.17
N GLY A 144 5.44 7.81 -9.32
CA GLY A 144 4.13 7.90 -8.67
C GLY A 144 4.21 7.16 -7.35
N THR A 145 3.85 7.80 -6.25
CA THR A 145 4.09 7.26 -4.92
C THR A 145 2.78 7.09 -4.14
N ALA A 146 2.62 5.91 -3.54
CA ALA A 146 1.60 5.63 -2.54
C ALA A 146 2.28 5.32 -1.19
N ALA A 147 1.50 5.29 -0.11
CA ALA A 147 1.95 4.87 1.20
C ALA A 147 1.25 3.58 1.61
N ILE A 148 2.01 2.61 2.14
CA ILE A 148 1.45 1.40 2.76
C ILE A 148 1.85 1.40 4.22
N GLY A 149 0.90 1.11 5.11
CA GLY A 149 1.16 1.20 6.53
C GLY A 149 0.58 0.07 7.35
N ILE A 150 1.05 -0.01 8.59
CA ILE A 150 0.54 -0.94 9.59
C ILE A 150 0.35 -0.27 10.94
N SER A 151 -0.52 -0.86 11.76
CA SER A 151 -0.58 -0.59 13.20
C SER A 151 -0.72 -1.89 13.99
N PHE A 152 -0.32 -1.83 15.26
CA PHE A 152 -0.47 -2.92 16.22
C PHE A 152 -1.45 -2.51 17.33
N SER A 153 -2.20 -3.45 17.89
CA SER A 153 -3.02 -3.17 19.09
C SER A 153 -2.21 -3.11 20.38
N ASP A 154 -1.00 -3.66 20.41
CA ASP A 154 -0.15 -3.61 21.61
C ASP A 154 0.60 -2.27 21.65
N THR A 155 0.21 -1.46 22.62
CA THR A 155 0.59 -0.07 22.80
C THR A 155 1.84 0.10 23.68
N ALA A 156 2.39 -1.00 24.20
CA ALA A 156 3.53 -0.95 25.11
C ALA A 156 4.85 -0.60 24.38
N ALA A 157 5.52 0.45 24.88
CA ALA A 157 6.76 1.03 24.36
C ALA A 157 8.01 0.10 24.38
N THR A 158 7.87 -1.18 24.71
CA THR A 158 8.95 -2.19 24.69
C THR A 158 8.84 -3.21 23.56
N ALA A 159 7.85 -3.06 22.67
CA ALA A 159 7.71 -3.64 21.34
C ALA A 159 8.61 -4.86 21.04
N THR A 160 8.26 -5.98 21.68
CA THR A 160 8.81 -7.31 21.37
C THR A 160 8.44 -7.75 19.96
N THR A 161 7.44 -7.12 19.34
CA THR A 161 7.09 -7.21 17.91
C THR A 161 7.27 -5.84 17.24
N GLY A 162 7.68 -5.82 15.97
CA GLY A 162 7.68 -4.60 15.15
C GLY A 162 7.82 -4.91 13.67
N TRP A 163 7.49 -3.95 12.82
CA TRP A 163 7.71 -4.02 11.38
C TRP A 163 9.21 -4.17 11.11
N ARG A 164 9.59 -5.20 10.35
CA ARG A 164 10.99 -5.46 10.03
C ARG A 164 11.53 -4.36 9.15
N VAL A 165 12.63 -3.74 9.56
CA VAL A 165 13.38 -2.81 8.71
C VAL A 165 14.20 -3.63 7.72
N THR A 166 14.15 -3.28 6.45
CA THR A 166 14.82 -3.96 5.34
C THR A 166 15.41 -2.96 4.36
N ASN A 167 16.04 -3.47 3.33
CA ASN A 167 16.23 -2.78 2.05
C ASN A 167 15.78 -3.72 0.93
N GLY A 168 15.98 -3.30 -0.32
CA GLY A 168 15.73 -4.16 -1.45
C GLY A 168 15.89 -3.44 -2.78
N PRO A 169 15.50 -4.10 -3.87
CA PRO A 169 15.64 -3.59 -5.22
C PRO A 169 14.62 -2.51 -5.57
N SER A 170 13.45 -2.46 -4.89
CA SER A 170 12.44 -1.46 -5.19
C SER A 170 12.89 -0.08 -4.68
N PRO A 171 12.67 0.98 -5.48
CA PRO A 171 12.99 2.34 -5.06
C PRO A 171 12.28 2.68 -3.75
N ASN A 172 12.95 3.42 -2.87
CA ASN A 172 12.36 3.94 -1.63
C ASN A 172 13.13 5.20 -1.22
N VAL A 173 12.45 6.11 -0.54
CA VAL A 173 13.12 7.16 0.23
C VAL A 173 13.60 6.55 1.54
N ASN A 174 14.76 6.98 2.04
CA ASN A 174 15.26 6.56 3.35
C ASN A 174 14.48 7.23 4.50
N ALA A 175 13.16 7.12 4.49
CA ALA A 175 12.26 7.71 5.46
C ALA A 175 10.98 6.88 5.58
N PHE A 176 10.23 7.12 6.64
CA PHE A 176 8.89 6.60 6.83
C PHE A 176 8.01 7.66 7.49
N TRP A 177 6.71 7.44 7.52
CA TRP A 177 5.73 8.39 8.02
C TRP A 177 4.95 7.81 9.18
N ILE A 178 4.42 8.70 10.00
CA ILE A 178 3.53 8.33 11.10
C ILE A 178 2.23 9.11 10.97
N TRP A 179 1.13 8.39 11.17
CA TRP A 179 -0.19 8.97 11.34
C TRP A 179 -0.73 8.66 12.73
N ASP A 180 -1.15 9.71 13.43
CA ASP A 180 -1.86 9.66 14.70
C ASP A 180 -3.30 10.15 14.48
N SER A 181 -4.27 9.26 14.68
CA SER A 181 -5.68 9.57 14.46
C SER A 181 -6.26 10.59 15.45
N ASN A 182 -5.70 10.68 16.67
CA ASN A 182 -6.22 11.59 17.69
C ASN A 182 -5.72 13.01 17.51
N LEU A 183 -4.50 13.17 16.98
CA LEU A 183 -4.00 14.48 16.61
C LEU A 183 -4.51 14.92 15.24
N GLY A 184 -4.91 13.98 14.38
CA GLY A 184 -5.32 14.26 13.00
C GLY A 184 -4.18 14.88 12.17
N THR A 185 -2.96 14.84 12.69
CA THR A 185 -1.76 15.44 12.12
C THR A 185 -0.75 14.37 11.79
N GLN A 186 -0.11 14.53 10.65
CA GLN A 186 1.08 13.79 10.26
C GLN A 186 2.26 14.19 11.16
N PHE A 187 3.05 13.21 11.59
CA PHE A 187 4.45 13.47 11.92
C PHE A 187 5.26 13.27 10.64
N GLY A 188 6.00 14.31 10.22
CA GLY A 188 6.73 14.37 8.95
C GLY A 188 7.71 13.21 8.75
N PRO A 189 8.39 13.12 7.59
CA PRO A 189 9.24 11.98 7.28
C PRO A 189 10.28 11.75 8.38
N LEU A 190 10.17 10.60 9.04
CA LEU A 190 11.15 10.11 9.99
C LEU A 190 12.21 9.38 9.20
N VAL A 191 13.44 9.88 9.27
CA VAL A 191 14.56 9.30 8.56
C VAL A 191 15.05 8.07 9.33
N PHE A 192 15.22 6.94 8.64
CA PHE A 192 16.02 5.86 9.19
C PHE A 192 17.44 6.43 9.35
N GLY A 193 17.89 6.65 10.59
CA GLY A 193 19.19 7.28 10.87
C GLY A 193 20.32 6.66 10.06
N GLY A 194 21.46 7.35 9.91
CA GLY A 194 22.54 7.05 8.93
C GLY A 194 23.25 5.68 8.99
N ALA A 195 22.63 4.66 9.56
CA ALA A 195 23.04 3.27 9.46
C ALA A 195 22.78 2.73 8.04
N THR A 196 23.75 1.97 7.56
CA THR A 196 23.65 1.08 6.42
C THR A 196 22.50 0.08 6.62
N PRO A 197 21.67 -0.16 5.59
CA PRO A 197 21.85 0.23 4.18
C PRO A 197 21.40 1.67 3.84
N PRO A 198 21.96 2.29 2.78
CA PRO A 198 21.74 3.71 2.41
C PRO A 198 20.30 4.09 1.98
N ALA A 199 19.39 3.11 1.91
CA ALA A 199 17.97 3.27 1.62
C ALA A 199 17.20 2.20 2.41
N ALA A 200 17.04 2.45 3.71
CA ALA A 200 16.26 1.60 4.59
C ALA A 200 14.77 1.90 4.40
N THR A 201 13.99 0.84 4.49
CA THR A 201 12.54 0.77 4.28
C THR A 201 12.01 -0.36 5.17
N PHE A 202 10.78 -0.82 4.96
CA PHE A 202 10.23 -1.96 5.67
C PHE A 202 10.07 -3.20 4.79
N TYR A 203 10.00 -4.38 5.43
CA TYR A 203 9.72 -5.62 4.71
C TYR A 203 8.31 -5.49 4.15
N LEU A 204 8.22 -5.35 2.84
CA LEU A 204 6.98 -5.08 2.15
C LEU A 204 7.02 -5.64 0.74
N ILE A 205 5.95 -6.37 0.40
CA ILE A 205 5.63 -6.78 -0.96
C ILE A 205 4.21 -6.31 -1.25
N VAL A 206 4.03 -5.60 -2.36
CA VAL A 206 2.72 -5.11 -2.81
C VAL A 206 2.41 -5.75 -4.16
N GLU A 207 1.22 -6.34 -4.25
CA GLU A 207 0.65 -6.80 -5.52
C GLU A 207 -0.60 -5.98 -5.85
N GLY A 208 -0.71 -5.57 -7.10
CA GLY A 208 -1.73 -4.64 -7.53
C GLY A 208 -1.73 -4.35 -9.01
N ASN A 209 -2.56 -3.37 -9.39
CA ASN A 209 -2.68 -2.88 -10.76
C ASN A 209 -2.66 -1.35 -10.77
N PHE A 210 -1.98 -0.78 -11.76
CA PHE A 210 -2.05 0.65 -12.01
C PHE A 210 -3.32 1.00 -12.78
N VAL A 211 -4.08 1.97 -12.27
CA VAL A 211 -5.35 2.40 -12.86
C VAL A 211 -5.15 3.71 -13.62
N PRO A 212 -5.25 3.68 -14.97
CA PRO A 212 -5.16 4.88 -15.77
C PRO A 212 -6.39 5.77 -15.58
N THR A 213 -6.22 7.06 -15.83
CA THR A 213 -7.36 7.99 -15.92
C THR A 213 -8.33 7.48 -16.99
N PRO A 214 -9.66 7.49 -16.75
CA PRO A 214 -10.62 7.14 -17.78
C PRO A 214 -10.38 7.98 -19.03
N GLY A 215 -10.02 7.32 -20.14
CA GLY A 215 -9.75 8.01 -21.38
C GLY A 215 -11.00 8.75 -21.88
N ALA A 216 -10.80 9.91 -22.51
CA ALA A 216 -11.91 10.72 -23.06
C ALA A 216 -12.85 9.92 -23.99
N LEU A 217 -12.34 8.88 -24.66
CA LEU A 217 -13.12 7.98 -25.51
C LEU A 217 -14.07 7.07 -24.72
N ALA A 218 -13.68 6.61 -23.52
CA ALA A 218 -14.56 5.84 -22.65
C ALA A 218 -15.73 6.70 -22.14
N LEU A 219 -15.45 7.96 -21.82
CA LEU A 219 -16.45 8.96 -21.45
C LEU A 219 -17.38 9.31 -22.63
N LEU A 220 -16.84 9.45 -23.85
CA LEU A 220 -17.63 9.64 -25.08
C LEU A 220 -18.52 8.43 -25.39
N GLY A 221 -18.04 7.20 -25.19
CA GLY A 221 -18.83 5.99 -25.35
C GLY A 221 -20.01 5.90 -24.39
N LEU A 222 -19.77 6.19 -23.10
CA LEU A 222 -20.83 6.29 -22.07
C LEU A 222 -21.81 7.43 -22.36
N GLY A 223 -21.31 8.60 -22.74
CA GLY A 223 -22.14 9.73 -23.17
C GLY A 223 -23.02 9.39 -24.38
N GLY A 224 -22.46 8.70 -25.37
CA GLY A 224 -23.19 8.19 -26.54
C GLY A 224 -24.29 7.18 -26.17
N LEU A 225 -24.03 6.27 -25.22
CA LEU A 225 -25.04 5.35 -24.70
C LEU A 225 -26.18 6.06 -23.96
N CYS A 226 -25.86 7.07 -23.15
CA CYS A 226 -26.87 7.88 -22.45
C CYS A 226 -27.74 8.71 -23.43
N VAL A 227 -27.13 9.28 -24.48
CA VAL A 227 -27.85 10.06 -25.50
C VAL A 227 -28.74 9.17 -26.38
N THR A 228 -28.31 7.97 -26.72
CA THR A 228 -29.11 7.02 -27.51
C THR A 228 -30.28 6.43 -26.73
N ARG A 229 -30.17 6.28 -25.41
CA ARG A 229 -31.27 5.83 -24.54
C ARG A 229 -32.37 6.87 -24.35
N ARG A 230 -32.05 8.17 -24.48
CA ARG A 230 -33.02 9.28 -24.35
C ARG A 230 -33.85 9.53 -25.61
N ARG A 231 -33.56 8.84 -26.71
CA ARG A 231 -34.28 8.94 -27.99
C ARG A 231 -35.23 7.77 -28.28
N ARG A 232 -35.61 7.00 -27.26
CA ARG A 232 -36.68 6.01 -27.35
C ARG A 232 -37.92 6.50 -26.62
#